data_AF-A0A2C1F3J9-F1
#
_entry.id   AF-A0A2C1F3J9-F1
#
_cell.length_a   1.000
_cell.length_b   1.000
_cell.length_c   1.000
_cell.angle_alpha   90.00
_cell.angle_beta   90.00
_cell.angle_gamma   90.00
#
_symmetry.space_group_name_H-M   'P 1'
#
loop_
_entity.id
_entity.type
_entity.pdbx_description
1 polymer ?
#
loop_
_entity_poly.entity_id
_entity_poly.type
_entity_poly.pdbx_seq_one_letter_code
_entity_poly.pdbx_strand_id
1 'polypeptide(L)'
;MNFQNEKISLHLEVVKYEFENANDTYDRNWLMVKAKLLEENNIFEKIDPFLQTSDLQYMIKWFQSLPNPTYNELDFIEPNLAFEFMGEKEGEFHIVIRLSLELNPSWCREEEYEFSIRITQDERENIIRSIEEQQRKFPKR
;
A
#
# COMPACT_ATOMS: atom_id res chain seq x y z
N MET A 1 -0.81 -4.72 6.42
CA MET A 1 0.19 -4.89 5.33
C MET A 1 1.53 -4.38 5.83
N ASN A 2 2.62 -5.11 5.59
CA ASN A 2 3.97 -4.70 5.99
C ASN A 2 4.88 -4.69 4.77
N PHE A 3 5.62 -3.60 4.58
CA PHE A 3 6.62 -3.42 3.54
C PHE A 3 7.89 -2.92 4.21
N GLN A 4 9.00 -3.65 4.11
CA GLN A 4 10.21 -3.27 4.85
C GLN A 4 11.50 -3.71 4.17
N ASN A 5 12.58 -3.03 4.52
CA ASN A 5 13.96 -3.46 4.31
C ASN A 5 14.73 -3.24 5.63
N GLU A 6 16.07 -3.31 5.59
CA GLU A 6 16.92 -3.16 6.79
C GLU A 6 16.81 -1.79 7.49
N LYS A 7 16.40 -0.74 6.78
CA LYS A 7 16.40 0.66 7.26
C LYS A 7 15.01 1.25 7.44
N ILE A 8 14.04 0.79 6.66
CA ILE A 8 12.71 1.38 6.58
C ILE A 8 11.62 0.33 6.67
N SER A 9 10.53 0.66 7.35
CA SER A 9 9.30 -0.14 7.36
C SER A 9 8.07 0.75 7.20
N LEU A 10 7.20 0.39 6.26
CA LEU A 10 5.86 0.95 6.08
C LEU A 10 4.83 -0.11 6.48
N HIS A 11 3.99 0.25 7.46
CA HIS A 11 2.82 -0.51 7.83
C HIS A 11 1.57 0.20 7.36
N LEU A 12 0.71 -0.50 6.61
CA LEU A 12 -0.61 -0.04 6.22
C LEU A 12 -1.70 -0.90 6.88
N GLU A 13 -2.68 -0.25 7.52
CA GLU A 13 -3.82 -0.89 8.17
C GLU A 13 -5.11 -0.13 7.88
N VAL A 14 -6.11 -0.82 7.33
CA VAL A 14 -7.47 -0.29 7.22
C VAL A 14 -8.09 -0.19 8.62
N VAL A 15 -8.48 1.02 9.01
CA VAL A 15 -9.04 1.32 10.34
C VAL A 15 -10.56 1.25 10.32
N LYS A 16 -11.18 1.89 9.33
CA LYS A 16 -12.64 1.99 9.15
C LYS A 16 -12.98 2.46 7.74
N TYR A 17 -14.26 2.53 7.43
CA TYR A 17 -14.73 3.25 6.24
C TYR A 17 -14.74 4.76 6.53
N GLU A 18 -14.47 5.58 5.52
CA GLU A 18 -14.55 7.03 5.66
C GLU A 18 -16.00 7.48 5.93
N PHE A 19 -16.92 7.03 5.07
CA PHE A 19 -18.34 7.36 5.15
C PHE A 19 -19.18 6.14 5.53
N GLU A 20 -19.18 5.77 6.82
CA GLU A 20 -19.84 4.56 7.31
C GLU A 20 -21.35 4.46 6.96
N ASN A 21 -22.03 5.60 6.84
CA ASN A 21 -23.47 5.69 6.60
C ASN A 21 -23.82 6.24 5.20
N ALA A 22 -22.86 6.30 4.27
CA ALA A 22 -23.16 6.77 2.92
C ALA A 22 -24.08 5.79 2.17
N ASN A 23 -25.10 6.36 1.52
CA ASN A 23 -26.00 5.61 0.64
C ASN A 23 -25.41 5.44 -0.76
N ASP A 24 -24.55 6.37 -1.16
CA ASP A 24 -23.86 6.31 -2.44
C ASP A 24 -22.81 5.19 -2.43
N THR A 25 -22.81 4.38 -3.49
CA THR A 25 -21.94 3.21 -3.61
C THR A 25 -20.46 3.57 -3.76
N TYR A 26 -20.15 4.75 -4.27
CA TYR A 26 -18.77 5.22 -4.40
C TYR A 26 -18.26 5.67 -3.03
N ASP A 27 -18.98 6.58 -2.38
CA ASP A 27 -18.58 7.16 -1.09
C ASP A 27 -18.43 6.09 0.00
N ARG A 28 -19.35 5.13 0.07
CA ARG A 28 -19.37 4.13 1.14
C ARG A 28 -18.24 3.09 1.09
N ASN A 29 -17.41 3.13 0.05
CA ASN A 29 -16.31 2.19 -0.17
C ASN A 29 -14.92 2.78 0.04
N TRP A 30 -14.81 4.07 0.40
CA TRP A 30 -13.56 4.68 0.84
C TRP A 30 -13.15 4.18 2.22
N LEU A 31 -11.85 3.93 2.38
CA LEU A 31 -11.24 3.36 3.57
C LEU A 31 -10.32 4.37 4.23
N MET A 32 -10.53 4.63 5.52
CA MET A 32 -9.53 5.31 6.34
C MET A 32 -8.39 4.32 6.60
N VAL A 33 -7.22 4.58 6.02
CA VAL A 33 -6.05 3.71 6.15
C VAL A 33 -5.00 4.41 6.99
N LYS A 34 -4.52 3.72 8.02
CA LYS A 34 -3.38 4.13 8.81
C LYS A 34 -2.10 3.72 8.08
N ALA A 35 -1.30 4.70 7.70
CA ALA A 35 0.06 4.54 7.24
C ALA A 35 1.04 4.88 8.38
N LYS A 36 1.94 3.96 8.69
CA LYS A 36 3.01 4.16 9.67
C LYS A 36 4.35 3.83 9.04
N LEU A 37 5.17 4.85 8.85
CA LEU A 37 6.52 4.76 8.30
C LEU A 37 7.54 4.93 9.43
N LEU A 38 8.47 3.99 9.54
CA LEU A 38 9.62 4.05 10.44
C LEU A 38 10.88 4.02 9.59
N GLU A 39 11.72 5.04 9.71
CA GLU A 39 13.02 5.13 9.02
C GLU A 39 14.07 5.58 10.03
N GLU A 40 15.01 4.70 10.39
CA GLU A 40 16.02 4.96 11.42
C GLU A 40 15.41 5.48 12.75
N ASN A 41 15.54 6.78 13.04
CA ASN A 41 14.99 7.45 14.23
C ASN A 41 13.74 8.30 13.91
N ASN A 42 13.30 8.34 12.65
CA ASN A 42 12.14 9.10 12.20
C ASN A 42 10.89 8.21 12.21
N ILE A 43 9.77 8.81 12.64
CA ILE A 43 8.47 8.16 12.67
C ILE A 43 7.47 9.10 12.00
N PHE A 44 6.78 8.59 11.00
CA PHE A 44 5.62 9.23 10.40
C PHE A 44 4.40 8.33 10.57
N GLU A 45 3.30 8.91 11.02
CA GLU A 45 2.03 8.21 11.16
C GLU A 45 0.89 9.11 10.71
N LYS A 46 0.03 8.58 9.84
CA LYS A 46 -1.09 9.30 9.24
C LYS A 46 -2.27 8.34 9.05
N ILE A 47 -3.49 8.82 9.26
CA ILE A 47 -4.73 8.12 8.89
C ILE A 47 -5.43 8.99 7.86
N ASP A 48 -5.68 8.45 6.67
CA ASP A 48 -6.19 9.24 5.53
C ASP A 48 -6.95 8.32 4.54
N PRO A 49 -7.95 8.81 3.78
CA PRO A 49 -8.80 7.99 2.91
C PRO A 49 -8.22 7.78 1.50
N PHE A 50 -7.04 7.17 1.38
CA PHE A 50 -6.35 7.03 0.08
C PHE A 50 -6.57 5.70 -0.64
N LEU A 51 -7.40 4.80 -0.11
CA LEU A 51 -7.76 3.54 -0.75
C LEU A 51 -9.26 3.28 -0.67
N GLN A 52 -9.79 2.61 -1.68
CA GLN A 52 -11.11 2.01 -1.69
C GLN A 52 -11.06 0.49 -1.44
N THR A 53 -12.21 -0.11 -1.15
CA THR A 53 -12.32 -1.58 -1.04
C THR A 53 -11.90 -2.32 -2.31
N SER A 54 -12.10 -1.73 -3.49
CA SER A 54 -11.62 -2.26 -4.78
C SER A 54 -10.11 -2.22 -4.91
N ASP A 55 -9.45 -1.22 -4.32
CA ASP A 55 -8.00 -1.06 -4.41
C ASP A 55 -7.28 -2.20 -3.69
N LEU A 56 -7.84 -2.69 -2.58
CA LEU A 56 -7.34 -3.91 -1.94
C LEU A 56 -7.38 -5.13 -2.89
N GLN A 57 -8.42 -5.24 -3.74
CA GLN A 57 -8.48 -6.31 -4.76
C GLN A 57 -7.43 -6.12 -5.84
N TYR A 58 -7.21 -4.87 -6.27
CA TYR A 58 -6.20 -4.55 -7.27
C TYR A 58 -4.78 -4.82 -6.76
N MET A 59 -4.49 -4.45 -5.51
CA MET A 59 -3.24 -4.79 -4.84
C MET A 59 -3.00 -6.30 -4.81
N ILE A 60 -3.99 -7.10 -4.36
CA ILE A 60 -3.88 -8.56 -4.33
C ILE A 60 -3.53 -9.10 -5.73
N LYS A 61 -4.29 -8.71 -6.75
CA LYS A 61 -4.07 -9.16 -8.13
C LYS A 61 -2.70 -8.76 -8.66
N TRP A 62 -2.25 -7.55 -8.36
CA TRP A 62 -0.96 -7.06 -8.78
C TRP A 62 0.18 -7.85 -8.13
N PHE A 63 0.16 -8.04 -6.81
CA PHE A 63 1.16 -8.88 -6.12
C PHE A 63 1.14 -10.34 -6.61
N GLN A 64 -0.04 -10.90 -6.88
CA GLN A 64 -0.18 -12.26 -7.47
C GLN A 64 0.42 -12.37 -8.87
N SER A 65 0.46 -11.27 -9.63
CA SER A 65 0.95 -11.26 -11.01
C SER A 65 2.48 -11.20 -11.12
N LEU A 66 3.20 -10.85 -10.05
CA LEU A 66 4.66 -10.87 -10.04
C LEU A 66 5.19 -12.30 -10.29
N PRO A 67 6.28 -12.48 -11.07
CA PRO A 67 7.17 -11.46 -11.65
C PRO A 67 6.72 -10.93 -13.03
N ASN A 68 5.53 -11.26 -13.51
CA ASN A 68 5.06 -10.89 -14.85
C ASN A 68 3.77 -10.06 -14.78
N PRO A 69 3.79 -8.88 -14.13
CA PRO A 69 2.60 -8.05 -14.07
C PRO A 69 2.27 -7.49 -15.46
N THR A 70 0.99 -7.25 -15.73
CA THR A 70 0.57 -6.59 -16.98
C THR A 70 1.14 -5.17 -17.08
N TYR A 71 1.24 -4.48 -15.94
CA TYR A 71 1.81 -3.15 -15.80
C TYR A 71 2.79 -3.16 -14.64
N ASN A 72 3.97 -2.57 -14.83
CA ASN A 72 4.98 -2.51 -13.77
C ASN A 72 4.55 -1.59 -12.63
N GLU A 73 3.66 -0.63 -12.87
CA GLU A 73 3.16 0.29 -11.86
C GLU A 73 1.74 -0.09 -11.41
N LEU A 74 1.48 0.09 -10.12
CA LEU A 74 0.17 0.08 -9.50
C LEU A 74 -0.05 1.41 -8.78
N ASP A 75 -1.01 2.18 -9.27
CA ASP A 75 -1.46 3.46 -8.75
C ASP A 75 -2.96 3.40 -8.37
N PHE A 76 -3.46 4.46 -7.75
CA PHE A 76 -4.85 4.57 -7.28
C PHE A 76 -5.44 5.93 -7.61
N ILE A 77 -6.76 6.05 -7.39
CA ILE A 77 -7.50 7.29 -7.66
C ILE A 77 -6.94 8.46 -6.84
N GLU A 78 -6.66 8.23 -5.55
CA GLU A 78 -5.86 9.16 -4.75
C GLU A 78 -4.38 8.79 -4.92
N PRO A 79 -3.55 9.66 -5.51
CA PRO A 79 -2.17 9.35 -5.87
C PRO A 79 -1.22 9.45 -4.66
N ASN A 80 -1.66 8.99 -3.49
CA ASN A 80 -0.92 9.08 -2.24
C ASN A 80 0.06 7.92 -2.06
N LEU A 81 -0.20 6.79 -2.74
CA LEU A 81 0.57 5.56 -2.67
C LEU A 81 0.70 4.97 -4.07
N ALA A 82 1.92 4.58 -4.45
CA ALA A 82 2.14 3.79 -5.66
C ALA A 82 3.18 2.69 -5.42
N PHE A 83 3.07 1.61 -6.20
CA PHE A 83 4.06 0.53 -6.24
C PHE A 83 4.60 0.39 -7.64
N GLU A 84 5.91 0.22 -7.79
CA GLU A 84 6.54 -0.08 -9.08
C GLU A 84 7.42 -1.34 -8.97
N PHE A 85 7.18 -2.31 -9.84
CA PHE A 85 7.98 -3.50 -9.97
C PHE A 85 9.19 -3.23 -10.87
N MET A 86 10.38 -3.33 -10.27
CA MET A 86 11.66 -3.06 -10.94
C MET A 86 12.30 -4.31 -11.55
N GLY A 87 11.69 -5.47 -11.34
CA GLY A 87 12.19 -6.76 -11.82
C GLY A 87 12.46 -7.77 -10.70
N GLU A 88 12.79 -8.98 -11.11
CA GLU A 88 13.16 -10.09 -10.22
C GLU A 88 14.67 -10.32 -10.31
N LYS A 89 15.32 -10.51 -9.16
CA LYS A 89 16.73 -10.89 -9.09
C LYS A 89 16.93 -11.88 -7.95
N GLU A 90 17.61 -12.99 -8.25
CA GLU A 90 17.97 -14.01 -7.23
C GLU A 90 16.77 -14.57 -6.44
N GLY A 91 15.58 -14.61 -7.06
CA GLY A 91 14.34 -15.07 -6.44
C GLY A 91 13.64 -14.06 -5.55
N GLU A 92 14.10 -12.80 -5.55
CA GLU A 92 13.48 -11.68 -4.86
C GLU A 92 12.84 -10.70 -5.87
N PHE A 93 11.64 -10.24 -5.54
CA PHE A 93 10.94 -9.20 -6.29
C PHE A 93 11.38 -7.83 -5.77
N HIS A 94 11.92 -6.99 -6.66
CA HIS A 94 12.33 -5.64 -6.32
C HIS A 94 11.19 -4.67 -6.59
N ILE A 95 10.74 -3.97 -5.54
CA ILE A 95 9.58 -3.08 -5.60
C ILE A 95 9.97 -1.72 -5.04
N VAL A 96 9.68 -0.66 -5.79
CA VAL A 96 9.73 0.72 -5.30
C VAL A 96 8.34 1.10 -4.79
N ILE A 97 8.30 1.76 -3.64
CA ILE A 97 7.08 2.29 -3.04
C ILE A 97 7.23 3.80 -2.99
N ARG A 98 6.21 4.51 -3.51
CA ARG A 98 6.13 5.97 -3.50
C ARG A 98 5.03 6.42 -2.57
N LEU A 99 5.33 7.43 -1.77
CA LEU A 99 4.40 8.13 -0.89
C LEU A 99 4.36 9.61 -1.28
N SER A 100 3.17 10.10 -1.58
CA SER A 100 2.97 11.46 -2.09
C SER A 100 1.84 12.15 -1.30
N LEU A 101 1.70 13.46 -1.50
CA LEU A 101 0.65 14.30 -0.89
C LEU A 101 0.51 14.08 0.63
N GLU A 102 -0.66 13.63 1.11
CA GLU A 102 -0.94 13.44 2.55
C GLU A 102 -0.09 12.35 3.20
N LEU A 103 0.52 11.46 2.40
CA LEU A 103 1.44 10.42 2.88
C LEU A 103 2.92 10.80 2.78
N ASN A 104 3.24 11.98 2.24
CA ASN A 104 4.63 12.44 2.15
C ASN A 104 5.14 12.79 3.57
N PRO A 105 6.15 12.06 4.11
CA PRO A 105 6.64 12.29 5.47
C PRO A 105 7.26 13.68 5.61
N SER A 106 7.10 14.29 6.79
CA SER A 106 7.46 15.68 7.05
C SER A 106 8.95 16.03 6.87
N TRP A 107 9.82 15.03 6.84
CA TRP A 107 11.26 15.21 6.59
C TRP A 107 11.63 15.17 5.12
N CYS A 108 10.75 14.67 4.25
CA CYS A 108 10.95 14.73 2.81
C CYS A 108 10.76 16.18 2.34
N ARG A 109 11.67 16.64 1.48
CA ARG A 109 11.62 17.98 0.88
C ARG A 109 11.17 17.98 -0.57
N GLU A 110 11.10 16.79 -1.17
CA GLU A 110 10.65 16.58 -2.54
C GLU A 110 9.13 16.35 -2.57
N GLU A 111 8.54 16.38 -3.77
CA GLU A 111 7.11 16.16 -3.95
C GLU A 111 6.67 14.74 -3.55
N GLU A 112 7.58 13.77 -3.70
CA GLU A 112 7.37 12.35 -3.41
C GLU A 112 8.49 11.79 -2.54
N TYR A 113 8.14 10.89 -1.65
CA TYR A 113 9.08 10.11 -0.86
C TYR A 113 9.09 8.67 -1.36
N GLU A 114 10.27 8.18 -1.75
CA GLU A 114 10.41 6.86 -2.35
C GLU A 114 11.39 5.99 -1.56
N PHE A 115 11.07 4.70 -1.47
CA PHE A 115 12.00 3.69 -0.97
C PHE A 115 11.80 2.35 -1.69
N SER A 116 12.84 1.52 -1.70
CA SER A 116 12.80 0.20 -2.32
C SER A 116 12.80 -0.92 -1.29
N ILE A 117 12.06 -1.98 -1.58
CA ILE A 117 12.08 -3.22 -0.83
C ILE A 117 12.40 -4.38 -1.77
N ARG A 118 12.98 -5.44 -1.20
CA ARG A 118 13.07 -6.73 -1.84
C ARG A 118 12.21 -7.70 -1.04
N ILE A 119 11.35 -8.43 -1.73
CA ILE A 119 10.49 -9.41 -1.08
C ILE A 119 10.71 -10.76 -1.72
N THR A 120 10.80 -11.79 -0.89
CA THR A 120 10.78 -13.19 -1.30
C THR A 120 9.38 -13.61 -1.73
N GLN A 121 9.29 -14.79 -2.33
CA GLN A 121 8.01 -15.46 -2.60
C GLN A 121 7.14 -15.60 -1.34
N ASP A 122 7.71 -16.01 -0.21
CA ASP A 122 6.95 -16.19 1.03
C ASP A 122 6.45 -14.86 1.60
N GLU A 123 7.26 -13.81 1.53
CA GLU A 123 6.86 -12.46 1.95
C GLU A 123 5.74 -11.90 1.07
N ARG A 124 5.81 -12.12 -0.24
CA ARG A 124 4.73 -11.77 -1.18
C ARG A 124 3.41 -12.45 -0.79
N GLU A 125 3.43 -13.75 -0.50
CA GLU A 125 2.23 -14.47 -0.06
C GLU A 125 1.71 -13.97 1.31
N ASN A 126 2.61 -13.57 2.21
CA ASN A 126 2.23 -12.96 3.49
C ASN A 126 1.61 -11.57 3.31
N ILE A 127 2.12 -10.75 2.38
CA ILE A 127 1.52 -9.45 2.00
C ILE A 127 0.11 -9.68 1.46
N ILE A 128 -0.06 -10.59 0.50
CA ILE A 128 -1.37 -10.94 -0.08
C ILE A 128 -2.34 -11.36 1.02
N ARG A 129 -1.95 -12.29 1.88
CA ARG A 129 -2.80 -12.74 3.01
C ARG A 129 -3.20 -11.59 3.94
N SER A 130 -2.27 -10.68 4.23
CA SER A 130 -2.56 -9.51 5.07
C SER A 130 -3.55 -8.55 4.41
N ILE A 131 -3.53 -8.43 3.08
CA ILE A 131 -4.53 -7.63 2.33
C ILE A 131 -5.89 -8.34 2.34
N GLU A 132 -5.91 -9.65 2.08
CA GLU A 132 -7.13 -10.48 2.10
C GLU A 132 -7.83 -10.43 3.47
N GLU A 133 -7.06 -10.47 4.56
CA GLU A 133 -7.59 -10.34 5.92
C GLU A 133 -8.27 -8.99 6.16
N GLN A 134 -7.67 -7.90 5.67
CA GLN A 134 -8.27 -6.57 5.74
C GLN A 134 -9.52 -6.47 4.87
N GLN A 135 -9.48 -6.98 3.65
CA GLN A 135 -10.64 -7.04 2.77
C GLN A 135 -11.81 -7.85 3.37
N ARG A 136 -11.53 -8.94 4.09
CA ARG A 136 -12.56 -9.71 4.78
C ARG A 136 -13.20 -8.92 5.93
N LYS A 137 -12.40 -8.11 6.64
CA LYS A 137 -12.91 -7.21 7.70
C LYS A 137 -13.66 -6.00 7.11
N PHE A 138 -13.23 -5.54 5.95
CA PHE A 138 -13.75 -4.36 5.25
C PHE A 138 -14.20 -4.73 3.82
N PRO A 139 -15.27 -5.54 3.68
CA PRO A 139 -15.76 -5.95 2.38
C PRO A 139 -16.35 -4.78 1.61
N LYS A 140 -16.37 -4.89 0.28
CA LYS A 140 -17.13 -3.95 -0.55
C LYS A 140 -18.57 -3.88 -0.06
N ARG A 141 -19.03 -2.67 0.22
CA ARG A 141 -20.43 -2.38 0.51
C ARG A 141 -21.03 -2.03 -0.82
#